data_AF-A0A1B8Y6E3-F1
#
_entry.id   AF-A0A1B8Y6E3-F1
#
_cell.length_a   1.000
_cell.length_b   1.000
_cell.length_c   1.000
_cell.angle_alpha   90.00
_cell.angle_beta   90.00
_cell.angle_gamma   90.00
#
_symmetry.space_group_name_H-M   'P 1'
#
loop_
_entity.id
_entity.type
_entity.pdbx_description
1 polymer ?
#
loop_
_entity_poly.entity_id
_entity_poly.type
_entity_poly.pdbx_seq_one_letter_code
_entity_poly.pdbx_strand_id
1 'polypeptide(L)'
;MGVVSNGCGFKKGSGQNWLPLSALHHTLGTPSLKLIFPGKHTFIPISWRKSASRIVFPRLHCVIRKRRSLPACVCDAGGLRVFILDVGAERAEESVPGMDGIGEESSPRNPLALPWDRFSAWLHAICVVGFDLELGQTVEALYPPHANLTDKEKTSICYLSFPDSNSGCLGDTQFCFRFRQSTGRRASLHCANDLTDRESPVYLKKDPACFYGYVYFRQVRDKTLKRGYFQKSLVLISKLPYINFFHTVLKQLAPEYFERSEPCLEAACSDIDRWPSPVPGKTLTLPIMGVVIKVRIPTRYDKPGTTQMVELSQQSEAQISVTLPTIHEVDLFRCFSPVLFHIQMVWELVLLGEPLVVMAPSPSQSSETVLALVGCISPLKYCSDFRPYFTIHDTEFKEYTTRTQAPPSVIFGVTNPFFAKTLQHWPHIIRIGDVKLAGDVPKQVKVKKLKNLKTLDSKPGVYSSYKPYLNRDEEIIKQLQKGVQQRRPTEAQNAILRRHFLELTQSFIIPLERYVAGLMPLLKSVCAWKSPPQLKPFSQEEFMKSLERAGPQLTSALKGDWIGLY
;
A
#
# COMPACT_ATOMS: atom_id res chain seq x y z
N MET A 1 55.41 -32.24 33.92
CA MET A 1 56.73 -31.63 34.17
C MET A 1 56.63 -30.15 33.85
N GLY A 2 56.80 -29.15 34.71
CA GLY A 2 56.85 -29.00 36.16
C GLY A 2 56.37 -27.57 36.46
N VAL A 3 55.56 -27.36 37.51
CA VAL A 3 55.93 -26.73 38.81
C VAL A 3 56.33 -25.25 38.62
N VAL A 4 55.66 -24.25 39.22
CA VAL A 4 55.77 -23.86 40.63
C VAL A 4 54.48 -23.20 41.16
N SER A 5 54.14 -23.62 42.37
CA SER A 5 53.11 -23.17 43.32
C SER A 5 53.63 -22.11 44.31
N ASN A 6 52.71 -21.33 44.91
CA ASN A 6 52.66 -20.87 46.32
C ASN A 6 51.55 -19.78 46.39
N GLY A 7 50.62 -19.70 47.34
CA GLY A 7 50.48 -20.30 48.67
C GLY A 7 50.14 -19.19 49.69
N CYS A 8 49.21 -19.47 50.63
CA CYS A 8 48.73 -18.68 51.78
C CYS A 8 47.65 -17.60 51.51
N GLY A 9 46.54 -17.49 52.25
CA GLY A 9 46.04 -18.21 53.43
C GLY A 9 44.97 -17.37 54.17
N PHE A 10 43.94 -18.04 54.74
CA PHE A 10 43.10 -17.74 55.94
C PHE A 10 42.80 -16.26 56.34
N LYS A 11 41.61 -15.84 56.82
CA LYS A 11 40.69 -16.43 57.81
C LYS A 11 39.45 -15.51 57.97
N LYS A 12 38.27 -16.14 58.15
CA LYS A 12 37.15 -15.86 59.09
C LYS A 12 36.72 -14.42 59.44
N GLY A 13 35.39 -14.20 59.37
CA GLY A 13 34.68 -13.44 60.40
C GLY A 13 33.27 -12.98 60.03
N SER A 14 32.24 -13.67 60.57
CA SER A 14 30.91 -13.20 61.00
C SER A 14 30.15 -12.18 60.11
N GLY A 15 28.92 -12.41 59.64
CA GLY A 15 27.83 -13.14 60.25
C GLY A 15 26.64 -12.20 60.46
N GLN A 16 25.50 -12.52 59.81
CA GLN A 16 24.13 -12.09 60.08
C GLN A 16 23.75 -10.62 59.76
N ASN A 17 22.50 -10.25 59.48
CA ASN A 17 21.38 -10.75 58.66
C ASN A 17 20.21 -9.75 58.93
N TRP A 18 19.25 -9.65 58.00
CA TRP A 18 17.87 -9.09 58.13
C TRP A 18 17.63 -7.55 57.97
N LEU A 19 17.12 -7.17 56.78
CA LEU A 19 15.82 -6.53 56.40
C LEU A 19 15.02 -5.67 57.42
N PRO A 20 13.97 -4.89 57.02
CA PRO A 20 13.85 -3.71 56.14
C PRO A 20 12.90 -2.62 56.77
N LEU A 21 12.22 -1.75 55.97
CA LEU A 21 11.20 -0.69 56.28
C LEU A 21 11.76 0.73 56.48
N SER A 22 11.12 1.86 56.11
CA SER A 22 9.88 2.19 55.40
C SER A 22 9.87 3.72 55.12
N ALA A 23 9.08 4.12 54.11
CA ALA A 23 8.46 5.41 53.80
C ALA A 23 8.67 6.66 54.70
N LEU A 24 8.83 7.84 54.05
CA LEU A 24 8.21 9.10 54.47
C LEU A 24 8.13 10.14 53.34
N HIS A 25 6.94 10.72 53.19
CA HIS A 25 6.52 11.85 52.34
C HIS A 25 7.07 13.19 52.87
N HIS A 26 7.35 14.17 51.99
CA HIS A 26 6.88 15.57 52.10
C HIS A 26 7.23 16.42 50.85
N THR A 27 6.54 17.56 50.77
CA THR A 27 6.08 18.39 49.64
C THR A 27 6.90 19.67 49.36
N LEU A 28 6.53 20.39 48.28
CA LEU A 28 6.85 21.79 47.83
C LEU A 28 7.98 21.89 46.79
N GLY A 29 7.89 22.66 45.69
CA GLY A 29 6.89 23.61 45.17
C GLY A 29 7.27 24.11 43.76
N THR A 30 6.29 24.67 43.05
CA THR A 30 6.36 25.27 41.70
C THR A 30 6.93 26.70 41.70
N PRO A 31 7.29 27.24 40.51
CA PRO A 31 6.66 28.50 40.14
C PRO A 31 6.17 28.56 38.67
N SER A 32 5.07 29.29 38.50
CA SER A 32 4.43 29.68 37.24
C SER A 32 4.78 31.14 36.90
N LEU A 33 4.80 31.51 35.61
CA LEU A 33 4.58 32.90 35.18
C LEU A 33 3.95 32.96 33.78
N LYS A 34 3.00 33.90 33.64
CA LYS A 34 1.95 34.05 32.61
C LYS A 34 2.33 35.00 31.46
N LEU A 35 1.87 34.64 30.25
CA LEU A 35 1.20 35.38 29.15
C LEU A 35 1.45 36.90 28.92
N ILE A 36 1.71 37.27 27.64
CA ILE A 36 1.13 38.46 26.96
C ILE A 36 0.96 38.18 25.44
N PHE A 37 -0.22 38.51 24.88
CA PHE A 37 -0.52 38.66 23.44
C PHE A 37 -0.90 40.12 23.14
N PRO A 38 -0.73 40.61 21.89
CA PRO A 38 -1.69 41.60 21.39
C PRO A 38 -2.12 41.40 19.92
N GLY A 39 -3.43 41.55 19.68
CA GLY A 39 -4.00 42.65 18.88
C GLY A 39 -4.09 42.56 17.34
N LYS A 40 -5.32 42.58 16.84
CA LYS A 40 -5.78 42.68 15.44
C LYS A 40 -5.52 44.06 14.79
N HIS A 41 -5.34 44.11 13.47
CA HIS A 41 -5.85 45.19 12.60
C HIS A 41 -6.15 44.66 11.17
N THR A 42 -7.33 45.02 10.66
CA THR A 42 -7.81 44.86 9.27
C THR A 42 -7.59 46.15 8.47
N PHE A 43 -7.20 46.07 7.18
CA PHE A 43 -7.78 46.79 6.02
C PHE A 43 -7.02 46.41 4.71
N ILE A 44 -7.77 46.32 3.60
CA ILE A 44 -7.44 46.00 2.18
C ILE A 44 -7.55 47.32 1.36
N PRO A 45 -7.20 47.51 0.05
CA PRO A 45 -6.28 46.89 -0.95
C PRO A 45 -5.34 47.92 -1.66
N ILE A 46 -4.28 47.50 -2.36
CA ILE A 46 -3.83 48.13 -3.64
C ILE A 46 -3.27 47.07 -4.60
N SER A 47 -3.71 47.11 -5.85
CA SER A 47 -3.27 46.29 -6.99
C SER A 47 -1.95 46.77 -7.59
N TRP A 48 -1.05 45.86 -7.98
CA TRP A 48 -0.15 46.06 -9.12
C TRP A 48 0.09 44.74 -9.87
N ARG A 49 -0.27 44.72 -11.15
CA ARG A 49 0.20 43.74 -12.15
C ARG A 49 1.59 44.15 -12.61
N LYS A 50 2.56 43.23 -12.62
CA LYS A 50 3.22 42.69 -13.83
C LYS A 50 4.42 41.81 -13.44
N SER A 51 4.43 40.65 -14.09
CA SER A 51 5.50 39.71 -14.47
C SER A 51 6.91 39.78 -13.85
N ALA A 52 7.42 38.56 -13.67
CA ALA A 52 8.81 38.10 -13.60
C ALA A 52 9.39 37.92 -12.19
N SER A 53 9.45 36.67 -11.72
CA SER A 53 10.33 36.21 -10.64
C SER A 53 10.47 34.69 -10.79
N ARG A 54 11.56 34.18 -11.39
CA ARG A 54 12.77 33.69 -10.68
C ARG A 54 12.43 32.91 -9.42
N ILE A 55 12.48 31.58 -9.55
CA ILE A 55 12.47 30.62 -8.45
C ILE A 55 13.75 30.84 -7.64
N VAL A 56 13.60 31.28 -6.39
CA VAL A 56 14.68 31.39 -5.41
C VAL A 56 14.57 30.19 -4.47
N PHE A 57 15.60 29.36 -4.43
CA PHE A 57 15.76 28.30 -3.44
C PHE A 57 15.97 28.91 -2.03
N PRO A 58 15.30 28.43 -0.97
CA PRO A 58 15.62 28.86 0.39
C PRO A 58 16.96 28.25 0.82
N ARG A 59 17.98 29.11 1.00
CA ARG A 59 19.20 28.80 1.75
C ARG A 59 18.86 28.71 3.24
N LEU A 60 19.00 27.53 3.85
CA LEU A 60 19.09 27.40 5.30
C LEU A 60 20.49 27.86 5.75
N HIS A 61 20.55 28.99 6.45
CA HIS A 61 21.73 29.40 7.22
C HIS A 61 21.77 28.62 8.53
N CYS A 62 22.75 27.73 8.68
CA CYS A 62 23.06 27.07 9.93
C CYS A 62 23.94 28.00 10.80
N VAL A 63 23.42 28.43 11.95
CA VAL A 63 24.19 29.16 12.97
C VAL A 63 24.89 28.13 13.85
N ILE A 64 26.20 27.95 13.64
CA ILE A 64 27.05 27.11 14.49
C ILE A 64 27.43 27.90 15.75
N ARG A 65 26.94 27.48 16.92
CA ARG A 65 27.52 27.84 18.23
C ARG A 65 28.30 26.63 18.78
N LYS A 66 29.62 26.80 18.90
CA LYS A 66 30.57 25.87 19.53
C LYS A 66 30.28 25.68 21.04
N ARG A 67 30.27 24.43 21.53
CA ARG A 67 30.84 24.04 22.84
C ARG A 67 31.05 22.50 22.94
N ARG A 68 32.34 22.09 22.92
CA ARG A 68 33.09 21.08 23.73
C ARG A 68 32.35 19.79 24.19
N SER A 69 32.67 18.59 23.64
CA SER A 69 33.65 17.55 24.09
C SER A 69 33.28 16.89 25.43
N LEU A 70 33.13 15.57 25.69
CA LEU A 70 33.50 14.22 25.17
C LEU A 70 32.74 13.17 26.08
N PRO A 71 32.87 11.81 25.98
CA PRO A 71 33.55 10.94 25.01
C PRO A 71 32.64 9.90 24.33
N ALA A 72 33.22 9.24 23.32
CA ALA A 72 32.63 8.31 22.38
C ALA A 72 32.39 6.90 22.95
N CYS A 73 31.24 6.31 22.63
CA CYS A 73 31.04 4.87 22.58
C CYS A 73 31.33 4.39 21.15
N VAL A 74 32.14 3.33 21.07
CA VAL A 74 32.53 2.62 19.85
C VAL A 74 31.29 1.91 19.30
N CYS A 75 30.86 2.28 18.10
CA CYS A 75 29.93 1.51 17.29
C CYS A 75 30.65 1.12 15.99
N ASP A 76 30.72 -0.18 15.78
CA ASP A 76 31.47 -0.86 14.74
C ASP A 76 31.00 -0.46 13.34
N ALA A 77 31.96 -0.28 12.44
CA ALA A 77 31.76 0.21 11.09
C ALA A 77 31.19 -0.90 10.20
N GLY A 78 30.18 -0.53 9.39
CA GLY A 78 29.54 -1.41 8.42
C GLY A 78 30.52 -1.95 7.38
N GLY A 79 30.46 -3.26 7.18
CA GLY A 79 31.13 -3.95 6.09
C GLY A 79 30.41 -3.72 4.76
N LEU A 80 31.12 -3.13 3.80
CA LEU A 80 30.88 -3.24 2.37
C LEU A 80 30.66 -4.72 1.98
N ARG A 81 29.63 -5.03 1.20
CA ARG A 81 29.64 -6.21 0.33
C ARG A 81 29.64 -5.80 -1.13
N VAL A 82 30.74 -6.16 -1.77
CA VAL A 82 31.03 -6.08 -3.20
C VAL A 82 30.08 -7.01 -3.95
N PHE A 83 29.42 -6.51 -4.99
CA PHE A 83 28.78 -7.36 -5.99
C PHE A 83 29.88 -7.97 -6.86
N ILE A 84 30.21 -9.24 -6.60
CA ILE A 84 30.94 -10.08 -7.56
C ILE A 84 29.88 -10.81 -8.37
N LEU A 85 29.88 -10.59 -9.68
CA LEU A 85 29.24 -11.48 -10.65
C LEU A 85 30.01 -12.79 -10.61
N ASP A 86 29.43 -13.82 -10.01
CA ASP A 86 30.01 -15.16 -10.06
C ASP A 86 29.58 -15.81 -11.38
N VAL A 87 30.57 -16.04 -12.24
CA VAL A 87 30.44 -16.84 -13.46
C VAL A 87 30.52 -18.30 -13.05
N GLY A 88 29.59 -19.11 -13.58
CA GLY A 88 29.31 -20.47 -13.13
C GLY A 88 30.53 -21.35 -12.87
N ALA A 89 30.47 -22.05 -11.73
CA ALA A 89 31.25 -23.24 -11.46
C ALA A 89 30.29 -24.28 -10.85
N GLU A 90 30.03 -25.35 -11.60
CA GLU A 90 29.35 -26.55 -11.11
C GLU A 90 30.14 -27.12 -9.92
N ARG A 91 29.44 -27.45 -8.83
CA ARG A 91 29.99 -28.28 -7.76
C ARG A 91 29.02 -29.40 -7.44
N ALA A 92 29.61 -30.60 -7.47
CA ALA A 92 28.99 -31.90 -7.28
C ALA A 92 28.28 -32.03 -5.93
N GLU A 93 27.13 -32.71 -5.97
CA GLU A 93 26.38 -33.18 -4.81
C GLU A 93 27.10 -34.37 -4.18
N GLU A 94 27.52 -34.25 -2.92
CA GLU A 94 27.81 -35.38 -2.06
C GLU A 94 26.60 -35.62 -1.14
N SER A 95 26.08 -36.84 -1.23
CA SER A 95 24.93 -37.34 -0.47
C SER A 95 25.41 -38.02 0.81
N VAL A 96 24.77 -37.74 1.94
CA VAL A 96 24.86 -38.55 3.17
C VAL A 96 23.46 -38.62 3.82
N PRO A 97 23.02 -39.80 4.31
CA PRO A 97 21.62 -40.20 4.33
C PRO A 97 20.87 -39.83 5.63
N GLY A 98 19.55 -40.04 5.57
CA GLY A 98 18.57 -39.51 6.49
C GLY A 98 18.54 -40.11 7.90
N MET A 99 17.81 -39.41 8.76
CA MET A 99 17.23 -39.96 9.97
C MET A 99 15.88 -39.29 10.21
N ASP A 100 14.82 -40.09 10.07
CA ASP A 100 13.45 -39.77 10.46
C ASP A 100 13.38 -39.48 11.96
N GLY A 101 12.60 -38.46 12.33
CA GLY A 101 12.40 -38.07 13.73
C GLY A 101 11.27 -37.08 13.90
N ILE A 102 10.11 -37.61 14.26
CA ILE A 102 8.85 -36.94 14.63
C ILE A 102 9.08 -35.87 15.70
N GLY A 103 8.46 -34.69 15.52
CA GLY A 103 8.34 -33.68 16.56
C GLY A 103 7.81 -32.34 16.05
N GLU A 104 6.50 -32.13 16.12
CA GLU A 104 5.89 -30.80 16.02
C GLU A 104 6.39 -29.94 17.20
N GLU A 105 7.41 -29.12 16.99
CA GLU A 105 7.76 -28.05 17.92
C GLU A 105 6.78 -26.89 17.75
N SER A 106 5.76 -26.86 18.60
CA SER A 106 5.04 -25.64 18.94
C SER A 106 6.05 -24.60 19.41
N SER A 107 6.30 -23.57 18.61
CA SER A 107 7.20 -22.47 18.97
C SER A 107 6.84 -21.94 20.37
N PRO A 108 7.78 -21.84 21.32
CA PRO A 108 7.47 -21.39 22.67
C PRO A 108 6.91 -19.96 22.61
N ARG A 109 5.85 -19.70 23.38
CA ARG A 109 5.30 -18.34 23.56
C ARG A 109 6.45 -17.41 23.94
N ASN A 110 6.74 -16.43 23.08
CA ASN A 110 7.75 -15.41 23.38
C ASN A 110 7.34 -14.73 24.70
N PRO A 111 8.11 -14.86 25.80
CA PRO A 111 7.70 -14.41 27.13
C PRO A 111 7.46 -12.90 27.26
N LEU A 112 7.78 -12.14 26.21
CA LEU A 112 7.69 -10.67 26.13
C LEU A 112 6.52 -10.17 25.26
N ALA A 113 5.69 -11.04 24.68
CA ALA A 113 4.54 -10.61 23.89
C ALA A 113 3.44 -10.05 24.79
N LEU A 114 3.10 -8.77 24.63
CA LEU A 114 1.97 -8.15 25.29
C LEU A 114 0.65 -8.67 24.70
N PRO A 115 -0.47 -8.59 25.44
CA PRO A 115 -1.78 -8.90 24.89
C PRO A 115 -2.03 -8.10 23.61
N TRP A 116 -2.56 -8.74 22.57
CA TRP A 116 -2.90 -8.10 21.29
C TRP A 116 -1.72 -7.65 20.42
N ASP A 117 -0.48 -8.00 20.79
CA ASP A 117 0.71 -7.71 19.97
C ASP A 117 0.65 -8.40 18.61
N ARG A 118 0.19 -9.65 18.57
CA ARG A 118 0.10 -10.42 17.33
C ARG A 118 -1.07 -9.93 16.48
N PHE A 119 -2.20 -9.59 17.10
CA PHE A 119 -3.29 -8.90 16.42
C PHE A 119 -2.80 -7.62 15.73
N SER A 120 -2.06 -6.79 16.47
CA SER A 120 -1.51 -5.51 15.99
C SER A 120 -0.52 -5.66 14.83
N ALA A 121 0.04 -6.86 14.63
CA ALA A 121 0.90 -7.14 13.47
C ALA A 121 0.09 -7.22 12.16
N TRP A 122 -1.20 -7.54 12.22
CA TRP A 122 -2.10 -7.72 11.09
C TRP A 122 -3.13 -6.61 10.95
N LEU A 123 -3.80 -6.25 12.04
CA LEU A 123 -4.90 -5.29 12.06
C LEU A 123 -4.66 -4.24 13.14
N HIS A 124 -5.08 -3.01 12.83
CA HIS A 124 -5.19 -1.95 13.81
C HIS A 124 -6.51 -2.05 14.58
N ALA A 125 -7.60 -2.35 13.87
CA ALA A 125 -8.93 -2.53 14.46
C ALA A 125 -9.88 -3.25 13.50
N ILE A 126 -10.97 -3.78 14.05
CA ILE A 126 -12.18 -4.18 13.36
C ILE A 126 -13.30 -3.23 13.80
N CYS A 127 -13.96 -2.57 12.86
CA CYS A 127 -15.04 -1.63 13.14
C CYS A 127 -16.36 -2.17 12.59
N VAL A 128 -17.41 -2.06 13.38
CA VAL A 128 -18.79 -2.21 12.92
C VAL A 128 -19.36 -0.82 12.72
N VAL A 129 -19.82 -0.51 11.51
CA VAL A 129 -20.41 0.78 11.17
C VAL A 129 -21.87 0.57 10.78
N GLY A 130 -22.76 1.21 11.50
CA GLY A 130 -24.21 1.21 11.26
C GLY A 130 -24.70 2.50 10.65
N PHE A 131 -26.01 2.53 10.36
CA PHE A 131 -26.72 3.73 9.96
C PHE A 131 -27.83 4.03 10.98
N ASP A 132 -27.62 5.08 11.75
CA ASP A 132 -28.62 5.65 12.64
C ASP A 132 -29.46 6.71 11.90
N LEU A 133 -30.76 6.77 12.19
CA LEU A 133 -31.68 7.67 11.48
C LEU A 133 -31.47 9.15 11.84
N GLU A 134 -30.96 9.44 13.02
CA GLU A 134 -30.76 10.81 13.53
C GLU A 134 -29.31 11.27 13.31
N LEU A 135 -28.35 10.38 13.57
CA LEU A 135 -26.91 10.68 13.53
C LEU A 135 -26.26 10.35 12.18
N GLY A 136 -26.88 9.52 11.35
CA GLY A 136 -26.27 9.00 10.12
C GLY A 136 -25.33 7.84 10.38
N GLN A 137 -24.20 7.76 9.65
CA GLN A 137 -23.26 6.66 9.81
C GLN A 137 -22.47 6.77 11.12
N THR A 138 -22.50 5.73 11.96
CA THR A 138 -21.83 5.72 13.25
C THR A 138 -21.07 4.42 13.47
N VAL A 139 -19.95 4.49 14.22
CA VAL A 139 -19.24 3.29 14.68
C VAL A 139 -20.02 2.73 15.87
N GLU A 140 -20.63 1.56 15.68
CA GLU A 140 -21.40 0.88 16.72
C GLU A 140 -20.49 0.08 17.66
N ALA A 141 -19.47 -0.58 17.09
CA ALA A 141 -18.53 -1.39 17.86
C ALA A 141 -17.11 -1.30 17.29
N LEU A 142 -16.13 -1.45 18.19
CA LEU A 142 -14.71 -1.38 17.87
C LEU A 142 -13.95 -2.50 18.57
N TYR A 143 -13.20 -3.28 17.80
CA TYR A 143 -12.47 -4.44 18.28
C TYR A 143 -10.98 -4.38 17.90
N PRO A 144 -10.08 -4.79 18.81
CA PRO A 144 -10.36 -5.01 20.22
C PRO A 144 -10.79 -3.71 20.93
N PRO A 145 -11.47 -3.74 22.09
CA PRO A 145 -12.07 -2.55 22.71
C PRO A 145 -11.09 -1.43 23.07
N HIS A 146 -9.81 -1.76 23.24
CA HIS A 146 -8.72 -0.81 23.54
C HIS A 146 -8.06 -0.25 22.28
N ALA A 147 -8.52 -0.61 21.08
CA ALA A 147 -8.01 -0.07 19.84
C ALA A 147 -8.22 1.44 19.81
N ASN A 148 -7.14 2.18 19.60
CA ASN A 148 -7.19 3.64 19.61
C ASN A 148 -7.42 4.17 18.19
N LEU A 149 -8.56 4.83 17.96
CA LEU A 149 -8.89 5.61 16.77
C LEU A 149 -9.27 7.03 17.19
N THR A 150 -8.72 8.04 16.54
CA THR A 150 -9.12 9.44 16.81
C THR A 150 -10.54 9.68 16.29
N ASP A 151 -11.22 10.69 16.81
CA ASP A 151 -12.58 11.00 16.33
C ASP A 151 -12.58 11.33 14.83
N LYS A 152 -11.55 12.02 14.34
CA LYS A 152 -11.36 12.28 12.90
C LYS A 152 -11.27 10.98 12.09
N GLU A 153 -10.51 10.00 12.57
CA GLU A 153 -10.36 8.70 11.91
C GLU A 153 -11.68 7.91 11.95
N LYS A 154 -12.40 7.92 13.09
CA LYS A 154 -13.72 7.30 13.20
C LYS A 154 -14.71 7.92 12.22
N THR A 155 -14.73 9.25 12.11
CA THR A 155 -15.56 9.97 11.13
C THR A 155 -15.22 9.58 9.70
N SER A 156 -13.93 9.50 9.34
CA SER A 156 -13.50 9.02 8.02
C SER A 156 -13.95 7.59 7.76
N ILE A 157 -13.82 6.69 8.74
CA ILE A 157 -14.28 5.30 8.65
C ILE A 157 -15.79 5.26 8.41
N CYS A 158 -16.59 6.01 9.17
CA CYS A 158 -18.04 6.05 9.00
C CYS A 158 -18.46 6.37 7.56
N TYR A 159 -17.93 7.48 7.01
CA TYR A 159 -18.35 7.97 5.71
C TYR A 159 -17.76 7.19 4.52
N LEU A 160 -16.58 6.58 4.68
CA LEU A 160 -15.96 5.78 3.62
C LEU A 160 -16.46 4.33 3.62
N SER A 161 -17.10 3.87 4.70
CA SER A 161 -17.59 2.48 4.79
C SER A 161 -18.97 2.27 4.15
N PHE A 162 -19.64 3.33 3.71
CA PHE A 162 -20.94 3.27 3.04
C PHE A 162 -20.81 3.75 1.60
N PRO A 163 -21.49 3.12 0.63
CA PRO A 163 -21.58 3.65 -0.71
C PRO A 163 -22.25 5.04 -0.72
N ASP A 164 -21.59 6.02 -1.33
CA ASP A 164 -22.08 7.40 -1.53
C ASP A 164 -23.23 7.47 -2.56
N SER A 165 -23.49 6.37 -3.28
CA SER A 165 -24.65 6.22 -4.14
C SER A 165 -25.27 4.85 -3.93
N ASN A 166 -26.60 4.80 -3.81
CA ASN A 166 -27.36 3.56 -3.59
C ASN A 166 -27.61 2.78 -4.90
N SER A 167 -27.20 3.31 -6.06
CA SER A 167 -27.37 2.61 -7.34
C SER A 167 -26.51 1.34 -7.36
N GLY A 168 -27.14 0.17 -7.48
CA GLY A 168 -26.43 -1.09 -7.68
C GLY A 168 -25.78 -1.70 -6.44
N CYS A 169 -26.08 -1.22 -5.22
CA CYS A 169 -25.49 -1.73 -3.98
C CYS A 169 -26.41 -2.67 -3.18
N LEU A 170 -27.46 -3.23 -3.79
CA LEU A 170 -28.31 -4.23 -3.13
C LEU A 170 -27.55 -5.54 -2.95
N GLY A 171 -27.61 -6.11 -1.75
CA GLY A 171 -26.88 -7.31 -1.36
C GLY A 171 -25.57 -6.98 -0.65
N ASP A 172 -24.56 -7.82 -0.86
CA ASP A 172 -23.25 -7.72 -0.21
C ASP A 172 -22.22 -7.13 -1.19
N THR A 173 -21.46 -6.13 -0.74
CA THR A 173 -20.46 -5.42 -1.54
C THR A 173 -19.15 -5.33 -0.76
N GLN A 174 -18.04 -5.76 -1.38
CA GLN A 174 -16.70 -5.59 -0.81
C GLN A 174 -15.89 -4.56 -1.57
N PHE A 175 -15.19 -3.70 -0.85
CA PHE A 175 -14.34 -2.67 -1.43
C PHE A 175 -13.31 -2.21 -0.39
N CYS A 176 -12.36 -1.38 -0.80
CA CYS A 176 -11.41 -0.79 0.12
C CYS A 176 -11.30 0.72 -0.06
N PHE A 177 -10.86 1.38 0.99
CA PHE A 177 -10.50 2.80 0.98
C PHE A 177 -9.15 3.00 1.69
N ARG A 178 -8.50 4.12 1.40
CA ARG A 178 -7.24 4.53 2.02
C ARG A 178 -7.42 5.94 2.59
N PHE A 179 -7.04 6.14 3.84
CA PHE A 179 -7.23 7.40 4.55
C PHE A 179 -5.99 7.77 5.37
N ARG A 180 -5.77 9.07 5.58
CA ARG A 180 -4.60 9.58 6.31
C ARG A 180 -4.74 9.32 7.81
N GLN A 181 -3.65 8.83 8.40
CA GLN A 181 -3.51 8.74 9.85
C GLN A 181 -3.39 10.15 10.44
N SER A 182 -3.99 10.37 11.61
CA SER A 182 -3.90 11.67 12.30
C SER A 182 -2.46 11.97 12.76
N THR A 183 -2.04 13.23 12.62
CA THR A 183 -0.70 13.70 13.04
C THR A 183 -0.52 13.60 14.56
N GLY A 184 0.68 13.24 15.01
CA GLY A 184 1.02 13.20 16.45
C GLY A 184 0.97 11.83 17.12
N ARG A 185 0.53 10.77 16.43
CA ARG A 185 0.79 9.40 16.92
C ARG A 185 2.29 9.15 16.88
N ARG A 186 2.93 8.96 18.05
CA ARG A 186 4.25 8.33 18.11
C ARG A 186 4.11 7.01 17.36
N ALA A 187 4.97 6.77 16.36
CA ALA A 187 5.17 5.40 15.89
C ALA A 187 5.42 4.59 17.16
N SER A 188 4.53 3.66 17.49
CA SER A 188 4.75 2.85 18.69
C SER A 188 6.10 2.16 18.53
N LEU A 189 6.77 1.89 19.65
CA LEU A 189 8.07 1.21 19.68
C LEU A 189 8.06 -0.16 18.94
N HIS A 190 6.90 -0.63 18.47
CA HIS A 190 6.71 -1.76 17.55
C HIS A 190 7.17 -1.51 16.10
N CYS A 191 7.90 -0.42 15.84
CA CYS A 191 8.78 -0.26 14.67
C CYS A 191 9.93 -1.30 14.59
N ALA A 192 9.97 -2.32 15.45
CA ALA A 192 10.81 -3.50 15.30
C ALA A 192 10.58 -4.28 13.97
N ASN A 193 9.56 -3.92 13.18
CA ASN A 193 9.25 -4.53 11.88
C ASN A 193 9.90 -3.86 10.66
N ASP A 194 10.87 -2.97 10.83
CA ASP A 194 11.59 -2.34 9.70
C ASP A 194 12.28 -3.37 8.77
N LEU A 195 12.60 -4.55 9.31
CA LEU A 195 13.09 -5.70 8.53
C LEU A 195 12.01 -6.30 7.60
N THR A 196 10.75 -6.38 8.05
CA THR A 196 9.64 -6.93 7.24
C THR A 196 9.32 -6.05 6.03
N ASP A 197 9.45 -4.73 6.14
CA ASP A 197 9.20 -3.82 5.02
C ASP A 197 10.37 -3.83 4.00
N ARG A 198 11.60 -4.11 4.46
CA ARG A 198 12.79 -4.22 3.58
C ARG A 198 12.70 -5.37 2.59
N GLU A 199 12.19 -6.52 3.02
CA GLU A 199 12.05 -7.72 2.19
C GLU A 199 10.74 -7.76 1.40
N SER A 200 9.79 -6.88 1.72
CA SER A 200 8.52 -6.80 1.01
C SER A 200 8.70 -6.22 -0.41
N PRO A 201 8.03 -6.78 -1.43
CA PRO A 201 7.90 -6.16 -2.74
C PRO A 201 7.35 -4.75 -2.65
N VAL A 202 7.67 -3.93 -3.65
CA VAL A 202 7.30 -2.50 -3.70
C VAL A 202 5.80 -2.26 -3.49
N TYR A 203 4.95 -3.09 -4.10
CA TYR A 203 3.48 -3.00 -4.01
C TYR A 203 2.90 -3.45 -2.66
N LEU A 204 3.71 -4.07 -1.79
CA LEU A 204 3.32 -4.52 -0.45
C LEU A 204 3.88 -3.66 0.67
N LYS A 205 4.73 -2.68 0.34
CA LYS A 205 5.34 -1.81 1.35
C LYS A 205 4.29 -0.96 2.05
N LYS A 206 4.45 -0.82 3.36
CA LYS A 206 3.52 -0.06 4.19
C LYS A 206 3.71 1.43 3.93
N ASP A 207 2.61 2.17 3.95
CA ASP A 207 2.67 3.62 4.05
C ASP A 207 2.49 4.02 5.52
N PRO A 208 3.51 4.59 6.18
CA PRO A 208 3.39 4.99 7.58
C PRO A 208 2.33 6.09 7.82
N ALA A 209 1.98 6.86 6.78
CA ALA A 209 1.05 7.99 6.88
C ALA A 209 -0.42 7.61 6.66
N CYS A 210 -0.71 6.38 6.22
CA CYS A 210 -2.06 5.97 5.84
C CYS A 210 -2.48 4.63 6.46
N PHE A 211 -3.79 4.48 6.61
CA PHE A 211 -4.44 3.21 6.85
C PHE A 211 -5.24 2.78 5.62
N TYR A 212 -5.44 1.47 5.51
CA TYR A 212 -6.41 0.85 4.62
C TYR A 212 -7.61 0.40 5.44
N GLY A 213 -8.81 0.73 4.94
CA GLY A 213 -10.07 0.14 5.39
C GLY A 213 -10.57 -0.85 4.37
N TYR A 214 -10.73 -2.11 4.75
CA TYR A 214 -11.34 -3.16 3.95
C TYR A 214 -12.78 -3.33 4.40
N VAL A 215 -13.73 -3.17 3.50
CA VAL A 215 -15.15 -3.07 3.82
C VAL A 215 -15.89 -4.28 3.29
N TYR A 216 -16.79 -4.81 4.12
CA TYR A 216 -17.90 -5.65 3.71
C TYR A 216 -19.19 -4.91 4.07
N PHE A 217 -19.88 -4.37 3.08
CA PHE A 217 -21.14 -3.66 3.23
C PHE A 217 -22.30 -4.56 2.84
N ARG A 218 -23.31 -4.64 3.70
CA ARG A 218 -24.55 -5.37 3.46
C ARG A 218 -25.71 -4.39 3.37
N GLN A 219 -26.47 -4.47 2.28
CA GLN A 219 -27.75 -3.78 2.13
C GLN A 219 -28.85 -4.73 1.69
N VAL A 220 -29.81 -4.99 2.58
CA VAL A 220 -30.93 -5.91 2.32
C VAL A 220 -32.25 -5.17 2.50
N ARG A 221 -33.25 -5.49 1.69
CA ARG A 221 -34.61 -4.96 1.89
C ARG A 221 -35.16 -5.48 3.20
N ASP A 222 -35.62 -4.56 4.04
CA ASP A 222 -36.27 -4.89 5.29
C ASP A 222 -37.45 -3.94 5.50
N LYS A 223 -38.66 -4.49 5.37
CA LYS A 223 -39.91 -3.73 5.49
C LYS A 223 -40.22 -3.32 6.94
N THR A 224 -39.57 -3.96 7.92
CA THR A 224 -39.78 -3.64 9.35
C THR A 224 -39.06 -2.36 9.75
N LEU A 225 -38.02 -1.97 8.99
CA LEU A 225 -37.27 -0.75 9.21
C LEU A 225 -37.90 0.43 8.49
N LYS A 226 -37.94 1.61 9.14
CA LYS A 226 -38.53 2.85 8.58
C LYS A 226 -37.98 3.23 7.20
N ARG A 227 -36.71 2.90 6.92
CA ARG A 227 -36.02 3.21 5.66
C ARG A 227 -36.26 2.15 4.57
N GLY A 228 -36.90 1.02 4.90
CA GLY A 228 -37.15 -0.09 3.98
C GLY A 228 -35.93 -0.96 3.68
N TYR A 229 -34.77 -0.68 4.30
CA TYR A 229 -33.53 -1.40 4.10
C TYR A 229 -32.72 -1.50 5.39
N PHE A 230 -32.14 -2.66 5.64
CA PHE A 230 -31.02 -2.86 6.55
C PHE A 230 -29.73 -2.44 5.83
N GLN A 231 -28.88 -1.67 6.49
CA GLN A 231 -27.57 -1.28 5.97
C GLN A 231 -26.53 -1.30 7.08
N LYS A 232 -25.43 -2.03 6.86
CA LYS A 232 -24.36 -2.16 7.85
C LYS A 232 -23.04 -2.56 7.20
N SER A 233 -21.94 -2.07 7.74
CA SER A 233 -20.59 -2.39 7.27
C SER A 233 -19.74 -3.02 8.36
N LEU A 234 -19.04 -4.09 8.01
CA LEU A 234 -17.92 -4.62 8.78
C LEU A 234 -16.61 -4.19 8.11
N VAL A 235 -15.69 -3.60 8.88
CA VAL A 235 -14.50 -2.94 8.34
C VAL A 235 -13.25 -3.41 9.06
N LEU A 236 -12.26 -3.92 8.32
CA LEU A 236 -10.92 -4.20 8.84
C LEU A 236 -10.01 -3.02 8.57
N ILE A 237 -9.36 -2.48 9.60
CA ILE A 237 -8.38 -1.40 9.49
C ILE A 237 -6.97 -1.98 9.60
N SER A 238 -6.12 -1.76 8.60
CA SER A 238 -4.74 -2.25 8.60
C SER A 238 -3.76 -1.27 7.95
N LYS A 239 -2.47 -1.41 8.28
CA LYS A 239 -1.36 -0.79 7.55
C LYS A 239 -0.85 -1.65 6.38
N LEU A 240 -1.28 -2.90 6.31
CA LEU A 240 -0.86 -3.86 5.30
C LEU A 240 -1.76 -3.75 4.07
N PRO A 241 -1.22 -3.50 2.87
CA PRO A 241 -2.00 -3.42 1.62
C PRO A 241 -2.34 -4.83 1.06
N TYR A 242 -2.79 -5.76 1.91
CA TYR A 242 -3.05 -7.16 1.54
C TYR A 242 -4.50 -7.35 1.10
N ILE A 243 -4.85 -6.73 -0.03
CA ILE A 243 -6.23 -6.56 -0.51
C ILE A 243 -7.00 -7.89 -0.57
N ASN A 244 -6.45 -8.89 -1.26
CA ASN A 244 -7.12 -10.18 -1.47
C ASN A 244 -7.26 -10.96 -0.15
N PHE A 245 -6.22 -10.90 0.69
CA PHE A 245 -6.23 -11.56 1.99
C PHE A 245 -7.33 -11.00 2.90
N PHE A 246 -7.40 -9.69 3.09
CA PHE A 246 -8.41 -9.10 3.98
C PHE A 246 -9.84 -9.18 3.42
N HIS A 247 -10.02 -9.14 2.10
CA HIS A 247 -11.31 -9.48 1.50
C HIS A 247 -11.72 -10.93 1.78
N THR A 248 -10.77 -11.88 1.72
CA THR A 248 -11.02 -13.29 2.06
C THR A 248 -11.39 -13.46 3.54
N VAL A 249 -10.66 -12.80 4.44
CA VAL A 249 -10.98 -12.77 5.87
C VAL A 249 -12.40 -12.21 6.10
N LEU A 250 -12.74 -11.09 5.48
CA LEU A 250 -14.09 -10.50 5.57
C LEU A 250 -15.19 -11.42 5.03
N LYS A 251 -14.93 -12.20 3.98
CA LYS A 251 -15.91 -13.17 3.46
C LYS A 251 -16.22 -14.28 4.46
N GLN A 252 -15.30 -14.61 5.35
CA GLN A 252 -15.55 -15.56 6.45
C GLN A 252 -16.21 -14.85 7.63
N LEU A 253 -15.72 -13.66 8.01
CA LEU A 253 -16.13 -12.98 9.24
C LEU A 253 -17.51 -12.32 9.14
N ALA A 254 -17.82 -11.67 8.00
CA ALA A 254 -19.01 -10.85 7.89
C ALA A 254 -20.33 -11.65 7.93
N PRO A 255 -20.48 -12.80 7.22
CA PRO A 255 -21.69 -13.61 7.33
C PRO A 255 -21.96 -14.06 8.76
N GLU A 256 -20.93 -14.60 9.44
CA GLU A 256 -21.01 -15.01 10.85
C GLU A 256 -21.40 -13.86 11.76
N TYR A 257 -20.86 -12.65 11.54
CA TYR A 257 -21.25 -11.46 12.31
C TYR A 257 -22.71 -11.09 12.09
N PHE A 258 -23.20 -11.11 10.85
CA PHE A 258 -24.60 -10.75 10.58
C PHE A 258 -25.60 -11.78 11.09
N GLU A 259 -25.17 -13.03 11.31
CA GLU A 259 -26.02 -14.09 11.88
C GLU A 259 -25.90 -14.19 13.41
N ARG A 260 -24.68 -14.09 13.96
CA ARG A 260 -24.38 -14.34 15.38
C ARG A 260 -24.02 -13.09 16.18
N SER A 261 -23.98 -11.92 15.56
CA SER A 261 -23.66 -10.63 16.18
C SER A 261 -22.25 -10.57 16.80
N GLU A 262 -22.07 -9.76 17.84
CA GLU A 262 -20.77 -9.36 18.39
C GLU A 262 -19.84 -10.47 18.92
N PRO A 263 -20.30 -11.56 19.57
CA PRO A 263 -19.42 -12.59 20.12
C PRO A 263 -18.47 -13.24 19.10
N CYS A 264 -18.87 -13.30 17.83
CA CYS A 264 -18.00 -13.85 16.79
C CYS A 264 -16.78 -12.95 16.52
N LEU A 265 -16.88 -11.64 16.75
CA LEU A 265 -15.78 -10.69 16.54
C LEU A 265 -14.73 -10.84 17.65
N GLU A 266 -15.16 -11.11 18.89
CA GLU A 266 -14.25 -11.43 19.99
C GLU A 266 -13.47 -12.72 19.73
N ALA A 267 -14.18 -13.77 19.28
CA ALA A 267 -13.57 -15.03 18.88
C ALA A 267 -12.57 -14.83 17.74
N ALA A 268 -12.95 -14.10 16.69
CA ALA A 268 -12.07 -13.78 15.57
C ALA A 268 -10.84 -12.97 16.00
N CYS A 269 -10.99 -12.00 16.91
CA CYS A 269 -9.86 -11.27 17.46
C CYS A 269 -8.91 -12.20 18.21
N SER A 270 -9.43 -13.16 18.99
CA SER A 270 -8.61 -14.18 19.67
C SER A 270 -7.87 -15.10 18.69
N ASP A 271 -8.51 -15.49 17.59
CA ASP A 271 -7.89 -16.28 16.52
C ASP A 271 -6.75 -15.50 15.85
N ILE A 272 -7.01 -14.24 15.47
CA ILE A 272 -6.03 -13.35 14.84
C ILE A 272 -4.85 -13.06 15.77
N ASP A 273 -5.08 -12.91 17.08
CA ASP A 273 -4.00 -12.73 18.05
C ASP A 273 -3.15 -14.00 18.26
N ARG A 274 -3.54 -15.13 17.69
CA ARG A 274 -2.69 -16.34 17.67
C ARG A 274 -1.85 -16.44 16.40
N TRP A 275 -2.17 -15.68 15.36
CA TRP A 275 -1.47 -15.74 14.08
C TRP A 275 0.03 -15.44 14.21
N PRO A 276 0.88 -16.11 13.42
CA PRO A 276 2.27 -15.71 13.26
C PRO A 276 2.35 -14.30 12.65
N SER A 277 3.46 -13.60 12.87
CA SER A 277 3.69 -12.29 12.23
C SER A 277 3.74 -12.41 10.70
N PRO A 278 3.27 -11.39 9.96
CA PRO A 278 3.25 -11.39 8.51
C PRO A 278 4.65 -11.14 7.92
N VAL A 279 5.50 -12.16 7.94
CA VAL A 279 6.89 -12.09 7.45
C VAL A 279 6.95 -12.49 5.98
N PRO A 280 7.57 -11.67 5.09
CA PRO A 280 7.82 -12.03 3.70
C PRO A 280 8.55 -13.37 3.54
N GLY A 281 8.21 -14.12 2.49
CA GLY A 281 8.86 -15.36 2.09
C GLY A 281 8.33 -16.62 2.77
N LYS A 282 7.55 -16.47 3.85
CA LYS A 282 6.98 -17.59 4.58
C LYS A 282 5.56 -17.90 4.12
N THR A 283 5.25 -19.20 4.07
CA THR A 283 3.87 -19.69 4.00
C THR A 283 3.34 -19.75 5.43
N LEU A 284 2.19 -19.11 5.65
CA LEU A 284 1.54 -18.98 6.95
C LEU A 284 0.23 -19.76 6.93
N THR A 285 -0.09 -20.34 8.09
CA THR A 285 -1.32 -21.09 8.33
C THR A 285 -2.11 -20.31 9.37
N LEU A 286 -3.25 -19.75 8.96
CA LEU A 286 -3.98 -18.71 9.68
C LEU A 286 -5.40 -19.20 9.99
N PRO A 287 -5.63 -19.82 11.15
CA PRO A 287 -6.96 -20.27 11.56
C PRO A 287 -7.86 -19.08 11.90
N ILE A 288 -9.11 -19.10 11.44
CA ILE A 288 -10.12 -18.09 11.73
C ILE A 288 -11.51 -18.67 11.52
N MET A 289 -12.38 -18.53 12.53
CA MET A 289 -13.80 -18.93 12.44
C MET A 289 -13.98 -20.38 11.96
N GLY A 290 -13.14 -21.30 12.44
CA GLY A 290 -13.21 -22.73 12.07
C GLY A 290 -12.64 -23.08 10.69
N VAL A 291 -12.13 -22.09 9.94
CA VAL A 291 -11.45 -22.28 8.64
C VAL A 291 -9.96 -21.96 8.79
N VAL A 292 -9.12 -22.61 8.02
CA VAL A 292 -7.66 -22.38 7.99
C VAL A 292 -7.26 -21.74 6.67
N ILE A 293 -6.82 -20.48 6.70
CA ILE A 293 -6.28 -19.79 5.53
C ILE A 293 -4.78 -20.09 5.42
N LYS A 294 -4.36 -20.78 4.36
CA LYS A 294 -2.95 -21.01 4.02
C LYS A 294 -2.51 -19.98 2.99
N VAL A 295 -1.48 -19.20 3.28
CA VAL A 295 -1.06 -18.10 2.40
C VAL A 295 0.44 -17.81 2.50
N ARG A 296 1.10 -17.58 1.35
CA ARG A 296 2.49 -17.12 1.30
C ARG A 296 2.57 -15.62 1.12
N ILE A 297 3.38 -14.95 1.92
CA ILE A 297 3.68 -13.52 1.74
C ILE A 297 4.83 -13.39 0.75
N PRO A 298 4.68 -12.69 -0.39
CA PRO A 298 5.74 -12.51 -1.37
C PRO A 298 6.94 -11.73 -0.84
N THR A 299 8.10 -11.97 -1.42
CA THR A 299 9.36 -11.25 -1.16
C THR A 299 9.78 -10.44 -2.38
N ARG A 300 10.62 -9.42 -2.17
CA ARG A 300 11.27 -8.65 -3.24
C ARG A 300 12.18 -9.49 -4.15
N TYR A 301 12.51 -10.72 -3.76
CA TYR A 301 13.33 -11.65 -4.54
C TYR A 301 12.48 -12.58 -5.41
N ASP A 302 11.16 -12.59 -5.20
CA ASP A 302 10.25 -13.35 -6.04
C ASP A 302 10.27 -12.75 -7.45
N LYS A 303 10.30 -13.61 -8.47
CA LYS A 303 10.27 -13.16 -9.86
C LYS A 303 8.93 -12.46 -10.12
N PRO A 304 8.94 -11.19 -10.58
CA PRO A 304 7.70 -10.47 -10.87
C PRO A 304 6.88 -11.22 -11.93
N GLY A 305 5.58 -11.42 -11.67
CA GLY A 305 4.68 -12.07 -12.62
C GLY A 305 4.60 -13.61 -12.52
N THR A 306 5.45 -14.28 -11.73
CA THR A 306 5.26 -15.69 -11.39
C THR A 306 4.58 -15.82 -10.04
N THR A 307 3.29 -16.15 -10.04
CA THR A 307 2.65 -16.71 -8.84
C THR A 307 3.16 -18.15 -8.73
N GLN A 308 3.95 -18.46 -7.70
CA GLN A 308 4.20 -19.86 -7.35
C GLN A 308 2.83 -20.44 -6.99
N MET A 309 2.23 -21.17 -7.93
CA MET A 309 1.06 -21.98 -7.62
C MET A 309 1.51 -22.95 -6.53
N VAL A 310 0.96 -22.79 -5.33
CA VAL A 310 1.05 -23.84 -4.33
C VAL A 310 0.45 -25.07 -4.99
N GLU A 311 1.24 -26.14 -5.15
CA GLU A 311 0.78 -27.40 -5.70
C GLU A 311 -0.50 -27.80 -4.96
N LEU A 312 -1.61 -27.91 -5.70
CA LEU A 312 -2.87 -28.44 -5.18
C LEU A 312 -2.68 -29.95 -4.95
N SER A 313 -1.95 -30.32 -3.90
CA SER A 313 -1.93 -31.69 -3.42
C SER A 313 -3.19 -31.94 -2.58
N GLN A 314 -4.07 -32.77 -3.16
CA GLN A 314 -5.10 -33.62 -2.52
C GLN A 314 -6.49 -33.01 -2.22
N GLN A 315 -7.46 -33.48 -2.99
CA GLN A 315 -8.89 -33.13 -3.04
C GLN A 315 -9.73 -33.71 -1.89
N SER A 316 -9.23 -33.74 -0.64
CA SER A 316 -9.97 -34.34 0.49
C SER A 316 -10.27 -33.39 1.66
N GLU A 317 -9.64 -32.22 1.77
CA GLU A 317 -9.75 -31.31 2.94
C GLU A 317 -10.41 -29.94 2.63
N ALA A 318 -11.01 -29.79 1.45
CA ALA A 318 -11.46 -28.49 0.92
C ALA A 318 -12.53 -27.75 1.74
N GLN A 319 -13.19 -28.41 2.70
CA GLN A 319 -14.21 -27.77 3.55
C GLN A 319 -13.64 -26.96 4.72
N ILE A 320 -12.41 -27.25 5.17
CA ILE A 320 -11.82 -26.65 6.39
C ILE A 320 -10.63 -25.73 6.06
N SER A 321 -10.00 -25.87 4.88
CA SER A 321 -8.83 -25.06 4.52
C SER A 321 -8.96 -24.33 3.19
N VAL A 322 -8.52 -23.07 3.15
CA VAL A 322 -8.51 -22.19 1.98
C VAL A 322 -7.07 -21.82 1.67
N THR A 323 -6.57 -22.20 0.49
CA THR A 323 -5.23 -21.79 0.04
C THR A 323 -5.34 -20.55 -0.84
N LEU A 324 -4.73 -19.45 -0.41
CA LEU A 324 -4.74 -18.19 -1.14
C LEU A 324 -3.49 -18.10 -2.05
N PRO A 325 -3.64 -18.00 -3.38
CA PRO A 325 -2.50 -17.97 -4.30
C PRO A 325 -1.66 -16.69 -4.19
N THR A 326 -2.28 -15.57 -3.82
CA THR A 326 -1.59 -14.29 -3.59
C THR A 326 -2.34 -13.43 -2.58
N ILE A 327 -1.61 -12.76 -1.67
CA ILE A 327 -2.16 -11.81 -0.70
C ILE A 327 -2.67 -10.51 -1.32
N HIS A 328 -2.19 -10.18 -2.51
CA HIS A 328 -2.48 -8.93 -3.21
C HIS A 328 -2.85 -9.27 -4.64
N GLU A 329 -4.15 -9.34 -4.89
CA GLU A 329 -4.71 -9.59 -6.21
C GLU A 329 -5.60 -8.43 -6.60
N VAL A 330 -5.30 -7.89 -7.79
CA VAL A 330 -6.18 -6.99 -8.51
C VAL A 330 -6.37 -7.60 -9.90
N ASP A 331 -7.62 -7.73 -10.31
CA ASP A 331 -7.99 -8.21 -11.64
C ASP A 331 -7.80 -7.09 -12.67
N LEU A 332 -6.56 -6.92 -13.12
CA LEU A 332 -6.18 -5.89 -14.09
C LEU A 332 -6.99 -6.03 -15.38
N PHE A 333 -7.25 -7.26 -15.82
CA PHE A 333 -8.00 -7.48 -17.05
C PHE A 333 -9.43 -6.98 -16.92
N ARG A 334 -10.13 -7.32 -15.84
CA ARG A 334 -11.49 -6.81 -15.59
C ARG A 334 -11.52 -5.28 -15.48
N CYS A 335 -10.57 -4.69 -14.76
CA CYS A 335 -10.50 -3.24 -14.57
C CYS A 335 -10.16 -2.48 -15.87
N PHE A 336 -9.25 -3.01 -16.70
CA PHE A 336 -8.81 -2.35 -17.92
C PHE A 336 -9.60 -2.75 -19.16
N SER A 337 -10.37 -3.83 -19.14
CA SER A 337 -11.23 -4.27 -20.25
C SER A 337 -12.10 -3.13 -20.84
N PRO A 338 -12.77 -2.28 -20.03
CA PRO A 338 -13.54 -1.13 -20.54
C PRO A 338 -12.71 -0.09 -21.30
N VAL A 339 -11.40 -0.03 -21.04
CA VAL A 339 -10.45 0.93 -21.62
C VAL A 339 -9.30 0.24 -22.37
N LEU A 340 -9.51 -1.01 -22.82
CA LEU A 340 -8.45 -1.88 -23.32
C LEU A 340 -7.61 -1.24 -24.44
N PHE A 341 -8.24 -0.46 -25.31
CA PHE A 341 -7.56 0.21 -26.43
C PHE A 341 -6.74 1.43 -26.02
N HIS A 342 -6.80 1.83 -24.76
CA HIS A 342 -6.12 2.99 -24.20
C HIS A 342 -5.15 2.61 -23.07
N ILE A 343 -4.89 1.32 -22.86
CA ILE A 343 -4.01 0.84 -21.77
C ILE A 343 -2.62 1.49 -21.81
N GLN A 344 -2.09 1.77 -23.02
CA GLN A 344 -0.82 2.47 -23.18
C GLN A 344 -0.89 3.91 -22.67
N MET A 345 -1.91 4.66 -23.07
CA MET A 345 -2.17 6.02 -22.59
C MET A 345 -2.33 6.02 -21.07
N VAL A 346 -3.10 5.08 -20.53
CA VAL A 346 -3.36 4.97 -19.10
C VAL A 346 -2.06 4.69 -18.33
N TRP A 347 -1.21 3.80 -18.85
CA TRP A 347 0.11 3.55 -18.26
C TRP A 347 0.99 4.80 -18.24
N GLU A 348 1.03 5.58 -19.32
CA GLU A 348 1.79 6.86 -19.36
C GLU A 348 1.25 7.87 -18.34
N LEU A 349 -0.07 8.03 -18.24
CA LEU A 349 -0.69 8.93 -17.27
C LEU A 349 -0.32 8.55 -15.83
N VAL A 350 -0.31 7.25 -15.51
CA VAL A 350 0.09 6.77 -14.17
C VAL A 350 1.58 6.96 -13.94
N LEU A 351 2.42 6.63 -14.94
CA LEU A 351 3.89 6.77 -14.86
C LEU A 351 4.31 8.23 -14.60
N LEU A 352 3.64 9.18 -15.26
CA LEU A 352 3.90 10.62 -15.13
C LEU A 352 3.24 11.24 -13.89
N GLY A 353 2.43 10.48 -13.14
CA GLY A 353 1.71 10.99 -11.98
C GLY A 353 0.64 12.03 -12.34
N GLU A 354 -0.01 11.89 -13.49
CA GLU A 354 -1.05 12.81 -13.93
C GLU A 354 -2.32 12.72 -13.06
N PRO A 355 -2.99 13.85 -12.74
CA PRO A 355 -4.23 13.84 -11.97
C PRO A 355 -5.36 13.09 -12.70
N LEU A 356 -5.90 12.03 -12.09
CA LEU A 356 -6.83 11.13 -12.77
C LEU A 356 -8.00 10.70 -11.86
N VAL A 357 -9.21 10.84 -12.39
CA VAL A 357 -10.46 10.46 -11.70
C VAL A 357 -11.06 9.23 -12.35
N VAL A 358 -11.37 8.21 -11.55
CA VAL A 358 -12.17 7.05 -11.96
C VAL A 358 -13.61 7.24 -11.49
N MET A 359 -14.56 7.32 -12.40
CA MET A 359 -15.99 7.28 -12.10
C MET A 359 -16.50 5.87 -12.39
N ALA A 360 -16.99 5.17 -11.36
CA ALA A 360 -17.44 3.78 -11.47
C ALA A 360 -18.87 3.60 -10.93
N PRO A 361 -19.61 2.57 -11.35
CA PRO A 361 -20.98 2.34 -10.89
C PRO A 361 -21.06 1.78 -9.46
N SER A 362 -19.97 1.23 -8.91
CA SER A 362 -19.92 0.68 -7.55
C SER A 362 -18.59 0.95 -6.85
N PRO A 363 -18.55 0.97 -5.50
CA PRO A 363 -17.31 1.15 -4.73
C PRO A 363 -16.29 0.04 -4.99
N SER A 364 -16.74 -1.20 -5.25
CA SER A 364 -15.88 -2.31 -5.62
C SER A 364 -15.12 -2.00 -6.90
N GLN A 365 -15.82 -1.64 -7.98
CA GLN A 365 -15.19 -1.32 -9.26
C GLN A 365 -14.31 -0.07 -9.17
N SER A 366 -14.73 0.94 -8.39
CA SER A 366 -13.92 2.12 -8.10
C SER A 366 -12.58 1.74 -7.49
N SER A 367 -12.63 1.04 -6.35
CA SER A 367 -11.44 0.69 -5.57
C SER A 367 -10.51 -0.27 -6.31
N GLU A 368 -11.05 -1.31 -6.96
CA GLU A 368 -10.28 -2.24 -7.78
C GLU A 368 -9.60 -1.52 -8.96
N THR A 369 -10.29 -0.62 -9.67
CA THR A 369 -9.71 0.08 -10.83
C THR A 369 -8.60 1.02 -10.42
N VAL A 370 -8.75 1.77 -9.32
CA VAL A 370 -7.68 2.64 -8.81
C VAL A 370 -6.47 1.83 -8.37
N LEU A 371 -6.68 0.69 -7.69
CA LEU A 371 -5.59 -0.21 -7.33
C LEU A 371 -4.91 -0.82 -8.57
N ALA A 372 -5.67 -1.13 -9.63
CA ALA A 372 -5.13 -1.62 -10.89
C ALA A 372 -4.27 -0.56 -11.59
N LEU A 373 -4.71 0.70 -11.56
CA LEU A 373 -3.97 1.84 -12.09
C LEU A 373 -2.62 1.99 -11.39
N VAL A 374 -2.59 2.11 -10.07
CA VAL A 374 -1.31 2.28 -9.36
C VAL A 374 -0.39 1.05 -9.48
N GLY A 375 -0.97 -0.13 -9.69
CA GLY A 375 -0.23 -1.37 -9.92
C GLY A 375 0.32 -1.56 -11.34
N CYS A 376 -0.18 -0.82 -12.35
CA CYS A 376 0.22 -1.04 -13.74
C CYS A 376 1.63 -0.54 -14.08
N ILE A 377 2.25 0.24 -13.20
CA ILE A 377 3.65 0.68 -13.35
C ILE A 377 4.63 -0.17 -12.52
N SER A 378 4.21 -1.35 -12.05
CA SER A 378 5.13 -2.28 -11.39
C SER A 378 6.31 -2.61 -12.32
N PRO A 379 7.58 -2.61 -11.85
CA PRO A 379 8.01 -2.67 -10.45
C PRO A 379 8.22 -1.31 -9.76
N LEU A 380 7.89 -0.18 -10.40
CA LEU A 380 7.99 1.13 -9.76
C LEU A 380 6.98 1.27 -8.62
N LYS A 381 7.37 2.05 -7.61
CA LYS A 381 6.44 2.50 -6.57
C LYS A 381 5.66 3.68 -7.13
N TYR A 382 4.34 3.61 -7.10
CA TYR A 382 3.53 4.81 -7.30
C TYR A 382 3.72 5.75 -6.10
N CYS A 383 4.30 6.93 -6.34
CA CYS A 383 4.74 7.85 -5.28
C CYS A 383 3.74 8.98 -5.00
N SER A 384 2.80 9.23 -5.92
CA SER A 384 1.74 10.22 -5.73
C SER A 384 0.61 9.67 -4.86
N ASP A 385 -0.29 10.53 -4.38
CA ASP A 385 -1.41 10.07 -3.56
C ASP A 385 -2.42 9.29 -4.41
N PHE A 386 -3.16 8.37 -3.77
CA PHE A 386 -4.28 7.69 -4.41
C PHE A 386 -5.34 7.30 -3.38
N ARG A 387 -6.61 7.36 -3.80
CA ARG A 387 -7.77 6.99 -2.99
C ARG A 387 -8.61 5.95 -3.74
N PRO A 388 -8.55 4.66 -3.36
CA PRO A 388 -9.32 3.62 -4.02
C PRO A 388 -10.82 3.93 -4.06
N TYR A 389 -11.33 4.47 -2.97
CA TYR A 389 -12.68 4.99 -2.89
C TYR A 389 -12.70 6.33 -2.17
N PHE A 390 -13.38 7.30 -2.75
CA PHE A 390 -13.48 8.69 -2.29
C PHE A 390 -14.93 9.16 -2.37
N THR A 391 -15.39 9.86 -1.34
CA THR A 391 -16.78 10.31 -1.21
C THR A 391 -16.86 11.82 -1.04
N ILE A 392 -18.04 12.39 -1.21
CA ILE A 392 -18.27 13.83 -0.97
C ILE A 392 -18.05 14.24 0.49
N HIS A 393 -18.06 13.27 1.40
CA HIS A 393 -17.91 13.46 2.85
C HIS A 393 -16.46 13.34 3.31
N ASP A 394 -15.51 13.05 2.40
CA ASP A 394 -14.10 12.99 2.75
C ASP A 394 -13.62 14.37 3.26
N THR A 395 -12.80 14.35 4.31
CA THR A 395 -12.24 15.58 4.90
C THR A 395 -11.40 16.39 3.92
N GLU A 396 -10.88 15.74 2.87
CA GLU A 396 -10.03 16.33 1.84
C GLU A 396 -10.81 16.69 0.56
N PHE A 397 -12.16 16.54 0.59
CA PHE A 397 -13.04 16.89 -0.54
C PHE A 397 -12.78 18.29 -1.09
N LYS A 398 -12.65 19.30 -0.23
CA LYS A 398 -12.41 20.68 -0.67
C LYS A 398 -11.04 20.87 -1.35
N GLU A 399 -10.03 20.12 -0.91
CA GLU A 399 -8.67 20.16 -1.48
C GLU A 399 -8.68 19.64 -2.92
N TYR A 400 -9.37 18.53 -3.17
CA TYR A 400 -9.39 17.90 -4.50
C TYR A 400 -10.43 18.49 -5.45
N THR A 401 -11.40 19.26 -4.96
CA THR A 401 -12.47 19.82 -5.81
C THR A 401 -12.33 21.32 -6.08
N THR A 402 -11.33 21.97 -5.50
CA THR A 402 -11.08 23.40 -5.71
C THR A 402 -10.72 23.70 -7.16
N ARG A 403 -11.19 24.84 -7.67
CA ARG A 403 -10.85 25.36 -9.01
C ARG A 403 -9.79 26.47 -8.97
N THR A 404 -9.35 26.85 -7.77
CA THR A 404 -8.40 27.96 -7.59
C THR A 404 -6.95 27.53 -7.79
N GLN A 405 -6.68 26.23 -7.72
CA GLN A 405 -5.35 25.65 -7.85
C GLN A 405 -5.35 24.59 -8.95
N ALA A 406 -4.16 24.29 -9.48
CA ALA A 406 -4.00 23.14 -10.36
C ALA A 406 -4.37 21.86 -9.61
N PRO A 407 -5.03 20.88 -10.25
CA PRO A 407 -5.33 19.60 -9.64
C PRO A 407 -4.06 18.94 -9.10
N PRO A 408 -4.06 18.44 -7.85
CA PRO A 408 -2.91 17.75 -7.30
C PRO A 408 -2.66 16.43 -8.04
N SER A 409 -1.42 15.95 -8.02
CA SER A 409 -1.06 14.62 -8.52
C SER A 409 -1.70 13.56 -7.61
N VAL A 410 -2.90 13.10 -7.99
CA VAL A 410 -3.66 12.09 -7.26
C VAL A 410 -4.53 11.27 -8.22
N ILE A 411 -4.62 9.97 -7.95
CA ILE A 411 -5.60 9.07 -8.59
C ILE A 411 -6.68 8.74 -7.59
N PHE A 412 -7.95 8.99 -7.90
CA PHE A 412 -9.03 8.57 -7.00
C PHE A 412 -10.27 8.10 -7.73
N GLY A 413 -10.99 7.22 -7.03
CA GLY A 413 -12.20 6.59 -7.53
C GLY A 413 -13.44 7.10 -6.79
N VAL A 414 -14.50 7.35 -7.55
CA VAL A 414 -15.79 7.86 -7.04
C VAL A 414 -16.95 7.12 -7.68
N THR A 415 -18.07 7.07 -6.97
CA THR A 415 -19.33 6.51 -7.49
C THR A 415 -20.42 7.55 -7.69
N ASN A 416 -20.38 8.64 -6.91
CA ASN A 416 -21.43 9.64 -6.91
C ASN A 416 -21.40 10.48 -8.21
N PRO A 417 -22.49 10.51 -9.01
CA PRO A 417 -22.56 11.30 -10.24
C PRO A 417 -22.33 12.81 -10.03
N PHE A 418 -22.49 13.32 -8.80
CA PHE A 418 -22.15 14.70 -8.45
C PHE A 418 -20.72 15.08 -8.88
N PHE A 419 -19.77 14.15 -8.77
CA PHE A 419 -18.39 14.37 -9.18
C PHE A 419 -18.23 14.66 -10.68
N ALA A 420 -19.16 14.20 -11.54
CA ALA A 420 -19.13 14.49 -12.96
C ALA A 420 -19.20 16.00 -13.25
N LYS A 421 -19.98 16.74 -12.46
CA LYS A 421 -20.09 18.21 -12.56
C LYS A 421 -18.94 18.90 -11.86
N THR A 422 -18.61 18.44 -10.66
CA THR A 422 -17.61 19.08 -9.80
C THR A 422 -16.22 19.01 -10.44
N LEU A 423 -15.86 17.84 -10.97
CA LEU A 423 -14.54 17.54 -11.54
C LEU A 423 -14.52 17.64 -13.07
N GLN A 424 -15.50 18.27 -13.71
CA GLN A 424 -15.52 18.43 -15.17
C GLN A 424 -14.28 19.15 -15.77
N HIS A 425 -13.51 19.83 -14.91
CA HIS A 425 -12.30 20.58 -15.25
C HIS A 425 -11.02 19.76 -15.06
N TRP A 426 -11.11 18.56 -14.49
CA TRP A 426 -9.96 17.68 -14.25
C TRP A 426 -9.38 17.15 -15.57
N PRO A 427 -8.06 17.01 -15.69
CA PRO A 427 -7.43 16.76 -16.98
C PRO A 427 -7.78 15.37 -17.54
N HIS A 428 -7.96 14.37 -16.67
CA HIS A 428 -8.22 12.99 -17.05
C HIS A 428 -9.36 12.38 -16.25
N ILE A 429 -10.34 11.82 -16.95
CA ILE A 429 -11.47 11.11 -16.35
C ILE A 429 -11.65 9.77 -17.07
N ILE A 430 -11.63 8.68 -16.32
CA ILE A 430 -12.02 7.36 -16.78
C ILE A 430 -13.42 7.07 -16.24
N ARG A 431 -14.37 6.80 -17.14
CA ARG A 431 -15.71 6.35 -16.76
C ARG A 431 -15.87 4.87 -17.05
N ILE A 432 -15.98 4.10 -15.99
CA ILE A 432 -16.28 2.67 -16.05
C ILE A 432 -17.79 2.53 -16.18
N GLY A 433 -18.23 1.78 -17.18
CA GLY A 433 -19.64 1.44 -17.36
C GLY A 433 -20.01 0.14 -16.68
N ASP A 434 -21.28 -0.23 -16.76
CA ASP A 434 -21.72 -1.55 -16.34
C ASP A 434 -20.96 -2.63 -17.12
N VAL A 435 -20.52 -3.66 -16.38
CA VAL A 435 -19.81 -4.80 -16.94
C VAL A 435 -20.77 -5.51 -17.89
N LYS A 436 -20.43 -5.51 -19.18
CA LYS A 436 -21.16 -6.29 -20.18
C LYS A 436 -20.96 -7.78 -19.91
N LEU A 437 -21.95 -8.59 -20.28
CA LEU A 437 -21.95 -10.04 -20.07
C LEU A 437 -20.64 -10.71 -20.52
N ALA A 438 -20.22 -11.75 -19.80
CA ALA A 438 -19.03 -12.52 -20.10
C ALA A 438 -19.06 -13.03 -21.56
N GLY A 439 -18.08 -12.62 -22.36
CA GLY A 439 -17.93 -12.98 -23.79
C GLY A 439 -18.03 -11.81 -24.76
N ASP A 440 -18.49 -10.63 -24.33
CA ASP A 440 -18.50 -9.44 -25.18
C ASP A 440 -17.07 -8.92 -25.40
N VAL A 441 -16.62 -8.91 -26.66
CA VAL A 441 -15.31 -8.36 -27.02
C VAL A 441 -15.31 -6.85 -26.75
N PRO A 442 -14.32 -6.31 -26.02
CA PRO A 442 -14.18 -4.87 -25.84
C PRO A 442 -14.18 -4.17 -27.21
N LYS A 443 -15.09 -3.21 -27.38
CA LYS A 443 -15.17 -2.37 -28.58
C LYS A 443 -14.32 -1.12 -28.38
N GLN A 444 -13.68 -0.66 -29.44
CA GLN A 444 -12.88 0.56 -29.39
C GLN A 444 -13.78 1.77 -29.15
N VAL A 445 -13.69 2.37 -27.97
CA VAL A 445 -14.31 3.65 -27.65
C VAL A 445 -13.32 4.75 -28.01
N LYS A 446 -13.71 5.74 -28.82
CA LYS A 446 -12.84 6.89 -29.12
C LYS A 446 -12.59 7.70 -27.84
N VAL A 447 -11.35 8.16 -27.63
CA VAL A 447 -11.05 9.14 -26.57
C VAL A 447 -11.85 10.40 -26.83
N LYS A 448 -12.57 10.87 -25.82
CA LYS A 448 -13.38 12.08 -25.94
C LYS A 448 -12.63 13.27 -25.37
N LYS A 449 -12.60 14.37 -26.12
CA LYS A 449 -12.11 15.65 -25.62
C LYS A 449 -13.01 16.12 -24.47
N LEU A 450 -12.38 16.62 -23.41
CA LEU A 450 -13.08 17.10 -22.21
C LEU A 450 -14.08 18.22 -22.49
N LYS A 451 -13.81 19.08 -23.48
CA LYS A 451 -14.69 20.18 -23.91
C LYS A 451 -16.10 19.71 -24.35
N ASN A 452 -16.25 18.42 -24.68
CA ASN A 452 -17.51 17.83 -25.13
C ASN A 452 -18.25 17.08 -23.99
N LEU A 453 -17.71 17.10 -22.76
CA LEU A 453 -18.31 16.46 -21.61
C LEU A 453 -19.51 17.27 -21.13
N LYS A 454 -20.71 16.96 -21.64
CA LYS A 454 -21.94 17.45 -21.03
C LYS A 454 -22.04 16.86 -19.62
N THR A 455 -22.50 17.65 -18.66
CA THR A 455 -22.67 17.28 -17.24
C THR A 455 -23.47 15.98 -17.03
N LEU A 456 -24.27 15.59 -18.02
CA LEU A 456 -25.15 14.42 -18.03
C LEU A 456 -24.67 13.25 -18.93
N ASP A 457 -23.54 13.37 -19.64
CA ASP A 457 -23.12 12.32 -20.60
C ASP A 457 -22.53 11.13 -19.83
N SER A 458 -23.35 10.19 -19.38
CA SER A 458 -22.95 9.00 -18.58
C SER A 458 -22.18 7.93 -19.36
N LYS A 459 -21.74 8.23 -20.58
CA LYS A 459 -21.12 7.24 -21.47
C LYS A 459 -19.79 6.74 -20.91
N PRO A 460 -19.58 5.42 -20.83
CA PRO A 460 -18.29 4.84 -20.47
C PRO A 460 -17.18 5.25 -21.44
N GLY A 461 -15.95 5.34 -20.96
CA GLY A 461 -14.76 5.61 -21.76
C GLY A 461 -13.73 6.52 -21.10
N VAL A 462 -12.68 6.83 -21.86
CA VAL A 462 -11.58 7.72 -21.44
C VAL A 462 -11.81 9.13 -21.97
N TYR A 463 -11.74 10.11 -21.08
CA TYR A 463 -11.91 11.53 -21.35
C TYR A 463 -10.60 12.24 -21.01
N SER A 464 -9.88 12.66 -22.05
CA SER A 464 -8.55 13.25 -21.92
C SER A 464 -8.20 14.05 -23.17
N SER A 465 -7.38 15.09 -23.02
CA SER A 465 -6.69 15.76 -24.13
C SER A 465 -5.24 15.32 -24.30
N TYR A 466 -4.77 14.38 -23.47
CA TYR A 466 -3.42 13.85 -23.50
C TYR A 466 -3.13 13.15 -24.83
N LYS A 467 -1.94 13.39 -25.36
CA LYS A 467 -1.42 12.72 -26.55
C LYS A 467 -0.33 11.76 -26.07
N PRO A 468 -0.52 10.44 -26.21
CA PRO A 468 0.50 9.48 -25.81
C PRO A 468 1.77 9.68 -26.62
N TYR A 469 2.91 9.51 -25.94
CA TYR A 469 4.22 9.46 -26.57
C TYR A 469 4.41 8.13 -27.32
N LEU A 470 3.88 7.05 -26.75
CA LEU A 470 4.02 5.71 -27.30
C LEU A 470 2.77 5.29 -28.07
N ASN A 471 3.00 4.53 -29.14
CA ASN A 471 1.94 3.97 -29.93
C ASN A 471 1.21 2.88 -29.14
N ARG A 472 -0.04 2.64 -29.50
CA ARG A 472 -0.79 1.51 -28.99
C ARG A 472 -0.16 0.20 -29.46
N ASP A 473 -0.04 -0.76 -28.54
CA ASP A 473 0.34 -2.12 -28.86
C ASP A 473 -0.88 -2.89 -29.40
N GLU A 474 -0.90 -3.14 -30.72
CA GLU A 474 -1.97 -3.90 -31.37
C GLU A 474 -1.89 -5.40 -31.08
N GLU A 475 -0.70 -5.92 -30.75
CA GLU A 475 -0.47 -7.35 -30.55
C GLU A 475 -1.13 -7.80 -29.24
N ILE A 476 -0.85 -7.08 -28.15
CA ILE A 476 -1.45 -7.36 -26.84
C ILE A 476 -2.98 -7.23 -26.88
N ILE A 477 -3.51 -6.23 -27.60
CA ILE A 477 -4.95 -6.02 -27.74
C ILE A 477 -5.58 -7.20 -28.48
N LYS A 478 -5.02 -7.59 -29.62
CA LYS A 478 -5.51 -8.76 -30.39
C LYS A 478 -5.43 -10.04 -29.56
N GLN A 479 -4.35 -10.25 -28.81
CA GLN A 479 -4.16 -11.43 -27.96
C GLN A 479 -5.20 -11.51 -26.84
N LEU A 480 -5.50 -10.39 -26.19
CA LEU A 480 -6.52 -10.30 -25.13
C LEU A 480 -7.92 -10.46 -25.71
N GLN A 481 -8.24 -9.81 -26.84
CA GLN A 481 -9.52 -9.96 -27.53
C GLN A 481 -9.77 -11.41 -27.98
N LYS A 482 -8.76 -12.07 -28.58
CA LYS A 482 -8.82 -13.49 -28.93
C LYS A 482 -9.07 -14.35 -27.71
N GLY A 483 -8.46 -14.02 -26.56
CA GLY A 483 -8.74 -14.70 -25.30
C GLY A 483 -10.20 -14.58 -24.86
N VAL A 484 -10.83 -13.40 -25.00
CA VAL A 484 -12.27 -13.23 -24.71
C VAL A 484 -13.13 -14.09 -25.62
N GLN A 485 -12.85 -14.09 -26.92
CA GLN A 485 -13.56 -14.91 -27.91
C GLN A 485 -13.43 -16.40 -27.62
N GLN A 486 -12.25 -16.83 -27.17
CA GLN A 486 -11.95 -18.21 -26.79
C GLN A 486 -12.37 -18.57 -25.36
N ARG A 487 -13.04 -17.65 -24.63
CA ARG A 487 -13.42 -17.82 -23.21
C ARG A 487 -12.26 -18.25 -22.31
N ARG A 488 -11.07 -17.69 -22.58
CA ARG A 488 -9.88 -17.87 -21.74
C ARG A 488 -10.21 -17.41 -20.31
N PRO A 489 -9.80 -18.16 -19.27
CA PRO A 489 -9.97 -17.75 -17.88
C PRO A 489 -9.40 -16.35 -17.62
N THR A 490 -10.07 -15.59 -16.76
CA THR A 490 -9.70 -14.20 -16.45
C THR A 490 -8.30 -14.13 -15.83
N GLU A 491 -7.90 -15.15 -15.07
CA GLU A 491 -6.59 -15.27 -14.42
C GLU A 491 -5.46 -15.29 -15.46
N ALA A 492 -5.67 -16.03 -16.56
CA ALA A 492 -4.71 -16.08 -17.65
C ALA A 492 -4.65 -14.76 -18.43
N GLN A 493 -5.79 -14.09 -18.62
CA GLN A 493 -5.83 -12.75 -19.22
C GLN A 493 -5.12 -11.71 -18.33
N ASN A 494 -5.33 -11.80 -17.02
CA ASN A 494 -4.71 -10.96 -16.01
C ASN A 494 -3.18 -11.16 -16.00
N ALA A 495 -2.70 -12.40 -16.12
CA ALA A 495 -1.28 -12.72 -16.20
C ALA A 495 -0.62 -12.14 -17.48
N ILE A 496 -1.28 -12.26 -18.64
CA ILE A 496 -0.81 -11.65 -19.90
C ILE A 496 -0.67 -10.13 -19.75
N LEU A 497 -1.69 -9.46 -19.22
CA LEU A 497 -1.69 -8.01 -19.06
C LEU A 497 -0.66 -7.54 -18.02
N ARG A 498 -0.52 -8.25 -16.90
CA ARG A 498 0.49 -7.97 -15.88
C ARG A 498 1.90 -8.08 -16.45
N ARG A 499 2.17 -9.12 -17.25
CA ARG A 499 3.46 -9.32 -17.91
C ARG A 499 3.77 -8.20 -18.90
N HIS A 500 2.79 -7.80 -19.72
CA HIS A 500 2.95 -6.68 -20.65
C HIS A 500 3.35 -5.39 -19.93
N PHE A 501 2.63 -5.01 -18.87
CA PHE A 501 2.96 -3.81 -18.09
C PHE A 501 4.32 -3.89 -17.40
N LEU A 502 4.69 -5.07 -16.90
CA LEU A 502 6.00 -5.30 -16.32
C LEU A 502 7.13 -5.09 -17.34
N GLU A 503 7.03 -5.72 -18.51
CA GLU A 503 8.03 -5.62 -19.59
C GLU A 503 8.14 -4.19 -20.13
N LEU A 504 7.00 -3.49 -20.25
CA LEU A 504 6.93 -2.10 -20.67
C LEU A 504 7.63 -1.18 -19.65
N THR A 505 7.31 -1.35 -18.37
CA THR A 505 7.92 -0.55 -17.29
C THR A 505 9.42 -0.87 -17.15
N GLN A 506 9.83 -2.13 -17.25
CA GLN A 506 11.25 -2.50 -17.25
C GLN A 506 12.00 -1.85 -18.42
N SER A 507 11.40 -1.82 -19.62
CA SER A 507 12.01 -1.15 -20.77
C SER A 507 12.20 0.35 -20.55
N PHE A 508 11.31 1.00 -19.81
CA PHE A 508 11.47 2.39 -19.37
C PHE A 508 12.53 2.56 -18.26
N ILE A 509 12.73 1.55 -17.41
CA ILE A 509 13.72 1.66 -16.30
C ILE A 509 15.15 1.37 -16.77
N ILE A 510 15.33 0.42 -17.68
CA ILE A 510 16.66 -0.11 -18.05
C ILE A 510 17.67 0.98 -18.47
N PRO A 511 17.31 1.97 -19.30
CA PRO A 511 18.24 3.05 -19.66
C PRO A 511 18.68 3.89 -18.45
N LEU A 512 17.76 4.19 -17.53
CA LEU A 512 18.07 4.89 -16.28
C LEU A 512 19.03 4.07 -15.43
N GLU A 513 18.76 2.78 -15.24
CA GLU A 513 19.64 1.87 -14.49
C GLU A 513 21.03 1.80 -15.09
N ARG A 514 21.14 1.64 -16.41
CA ARG A 514 22.43 1.61 -17.12
C ARG A 514 23.21 2.91 -16.94
N TYR A 515 22.53 4.06 -17.05
CA TYR A 515 23.16 5.36 -16.88
C TYR A 515 23.64 5.57 -15.44
N VAL A 516 22.78 5.30 -14.45
CA VAL A 516 23.12 5.41 -13.03
C VAL A 516 24.25 4.46 -12.65
N ALA A 517 24.28 3.24 -13.18
CA ALA A 517 25.39 2.32 -13.00
C ALA A 517 26.71 2.89 -13.57
N GLY A 518 26.65 3.61 -14.69
CA GLY A 518 27.81 4.31 -15.27
C GLY A 518 28.33 5.49 -14.43
N LEU A 519 27.54 6.02 -13.49
CA LEU A 519 27.96 7.05 -12.54
C LEU A 519 28.79 6.49 -11.38
N MET A 520 28.72 5.16 -11.16
CA MET A 520 29.45 4.49 -10.08
C MET A 520 30.95 4.44 -10.38
N PRO A 521 31.82 4.74 -9.39
CA PRO A 521 33.25 4.51 -9.52
C PRO A 521 33.56 3.04 -9.80
N LEU A 522 34.56 2.80 -10.65
CA LEU A 522 35.03 1.45 -10.93
C LEU A 522 35.69 0.86 -9.68
N LEU A 523 35.53 -0.43 -9.42
CA LEU A 523 36.12 -1.09 -8.24
C LEU A 523 37.64 -0.85 -8.13
N LYS A 524 38.33 -0.78 -9.27
CA LYS A 524 39.77 -0.48 -9.36
C LYS A 524 40.18 0.90 -8.82
N SER A 525 39.25 1.85 -8.69
CA SER A 525 39.54 3.17 -8.12
C SER A 525 39.29 3.25 -6.61
N VAL A 526 38.79 2.18 -5.99
CA VAL A 526 38.61 2.08 -4.54
C VAL A 526 39.89 1.56 -3.91
N CYS A 527 40.47 2.30 -2.97
CA CYS A 527 41.68 1.90 -2.23
C CYS A 527 41.45 2.17 -0.74
N ALA A 528 41.79 1.21 0.12
CA ALA A 528 41.61 1.32 1.57
C ALA A 528 42.33 2.53 2.20
N TRP A 529 43.37 3.02 1.55
CA TRP A 529 44.23 4.11 2.04
C TRP A 529 43.91 5.47 1.41
N LYS A 530 42.89 5.56 0.54
CA LYS A 530 42.43 6.80 -0.08
C LYS A 530 40.98 7.07 0.29
N SER A 531 40.57 8.33 0.24
CA SER A 531 39.16 8.69 0.38
C SER A 531 38.32 7.92 -0.66
N PRO A 532 37.16 7.37 -0.27
CA PRO A 532 36.27 6.71 -1.22
C PRO A 532 35.96 7.62 -2.41
N PRO A 533 36.05 7.10 -3.66
CA PRO A 533 35.76 7.92 -4.84
C PRO A 533 34.31 8.40 -4.79
N GLN A 534 34.09 9.66 -5.17
CA GLN A 534 32.75 10.24 -5.18
C GLN A 534 31.94 9.73 -6.38
N LEU A 535 30.64 9.54 -6.16
CA LEU A 535 29.69 9.27 -7.23
C LEU A 535 29.63 10.47 -8.18
N LYS A 536 29.62 10.22 -9.48
CA LYS A 536 29.35 11.29 -10.45
C LYS A 536 27.92 11.79 -10.26
N PRO A 537 27.67 13.10 -10.33
CA PRO A 537 26.31 13.62 -10.28
C PRO A 537 25.52 13.17 -11.51
N PHE A 538 24.21 13.02 -11.35
CA PHE A 538 23.32 12.76 -12.49
C PHE A 538 23.24 14.01 -13.37
N SER A 539 23.63 13.88 -14.64
CA SER A 539 23.44 14.92 -15.67
C SER A 539 22.27 14.54 -16.57
N GLN A 540 21.23 15.37 -16.58
CA GLN A 540 20.07 15.17 -17.46
C GLN A 540 20.48 15.22 -18.93
N GLU A 541 21.32 16.16 -19.32
CA GLU A 541 21.75 16.31 -20.73
C GLU A 541 22.52 15.08 -21.22
N GLU A 542 23.45 14.55 -20.41
CA GLU A 542 24.21 13.35 -20.76
C GLU A 542 23.33 12.11 -20.79
N PHE A 543 22.37 12.01 -19.86
CA PHE A 543 21.39 10.93 -19.86
C PHE A 543 20.56 10.95 -21.15
N MET A 544 20.00 12.10 -21.52
CA MET A 544 19.18 12.23 -22.74
C MET A 544 19.99 11.87 -24.00
N LYS A 545 21.27 12.31 -24.09
CA LYS A 545 22.17 11.91 -25.19
C LYS A 545 22.43 10.40 -25.22
N SER A 546 22.47 9.74 -24.06
CA SER A 546 22.68 8.30 -23.98
C SER A 546 21.52 7.48 -24.54
N LEU A 547 20.28 8.03 -24.52
CA LEU A 547 19.08 7.33 -25.00
C LEU A 547 19.13 7.00 -26.50
N GLU A 548 19.84 7.79 -27.32
CA GLU A 548 20.02 7.49 -28.74
C GLU A 548 20.74 6.15 -28.95
N ARG A 549 21.70 5.82 -28.07
CA ARG A 549 22.55 4.62 -28.18
C ARG A 549 22.11 3.48 -27.27
N ALA A 550 21.47 3.79 -26.15
CA ALA A 550 21.17 2.84 -25.07
C ALA A 550 19.73 2.94 -24.54
N GLY A 551 18.80 3.49 -25.33
CA GLY A 551 17.41 3.70 -24.94
C GLY A 551 16.50 2.46 -24.99
N PRO A 552 15.19 2.64 -24.68
CA PRO A 552 14.20 1.56 -24.59
C PRO A 552 13.99 0.78 -25.90
N GLN A 553 14.33 1.38 -27.05
CA GLN A 553 14.25 0.73 -28.37
C GLN A 553 15.07 -0.57 -28.46
N LEU A 554 16.02 -0.79 -27.53
CA LEU A 554 16.81 -2.01 -27.45
C LEU A 554 16.11 -3.15 -26.70
N THR A 555 15.07 -2.84 -25.91
CA THR A 555 14.41 -3.80 -25.00
C THR A 555 12.90 -3.89 -25.22
N SER A 556 12.30 -2.91 -25.90
CA SER A 556 10.88 -2.90 -26.25
C SER A 556 10.67 -2.84 -27.76
N ALA A 557 9.76 -3.67 -28.26
CA ALA A 557 9.27 -3.59 -29.64
C ALA A 557 8.25 -2.45 -29.85
N LEU A 558 7.79 -1.81 -28.77
CA LEU A 558 6.80 -0.75 -28.83
C LEU A 558 7.40 0.53 -29.43
N LYS A 559 6.76 1.03 -30.49
CA LYS A 559 7.20 2.23 -31.21
C LYS A 559 6.60 3.49 -30.59
N GLY A 560 7.30 4.61 -30.75
CA GLY A 560 6.82 5.92 -30.30
C GLY A 560 7.97 6.86 -29.95
N ASP A 561 7.63 8.01 -29.41
CA ASP A 561 8.58 9.01 -28.94
C ASP A 561 9.02 8.72 -27.50
N TRP A 562 9.86 7.69 -27.35
CA TRP A 562 10.44 7.34 -26.05
C TRP A 562 11.24 8.49 -25.45
N ILE A 563 11.93 9.30 -26.27
CA ILE A 563 12.76 10.41 -25.80
C ILE A 563 11.87 11.51 -25.21
N GLY A 564 10.74 11.83 -25.84
CA GLY A 564 9.79 12.79 -25.30
C GLY A 564 9.09 12.35 -24.00
N LEU A 565 9.03 11.03 -23.73
CA LEU A 565 8.46 10.49 -22.50
C LEU A 565 9.40 10.63 -21.28
N TYR A 566 10.72 10.61 -21.48
CA TYR A 566 11.71 10.90 -20.43
C TYR A 566 11.85 12.41 -20.20
#